data_AF-T4VPR5-F1
#
_entry.id   AF-T4VPR5-F1
#
_cell.length_a   1.000
_cell.length_b   1.000
_cell.length_c   1.000
_cell.angle_alpha   90.00
_cell.angle_beta   90.00
_cell.angle_gamma   90.00
#
_symmetry.space_group_name_H-M   'P 1'
#
loop_
_entity.id
_entity.type
_entity.pdbx_description
1 polymer ?
#
loop_
_entity_poly.entity_id
_entity_poly.type
_entity_poly.pdbx_seq_one_letter_code
_entity_poly.pdbx_strand_id
1 'polypeptide(L)'
;MLKKFSIIILLTLIIFTSNANSTHALSFVPPSTSDNQYIKDLEIIDDSMYLLIKTIIMGNYKDNEINKSIKFIETLIEDLNIKASKLPQKDNAAVLAVESILNFYKVSLIRLQSYLETKDPDNLMDAINIFSLASSSSNNLSEIIGEAGN
;
A
#
# COMPACT_ATOMS: atom_id res chain seq x y z
N MET A 1 -22.88 24.49 35.01
CA MET A 1 -21.60 23.94 34.52
C MET A 1 -21.73 22.54 33.90
N LEU A 2 -22.62 21.66 34.39
CA LEU A 2 -22.83 20.31 33.83
C LEU A 2 -23.09 20.27 32.30
N LYS A 3 -23.90 21.19 31.76
CA LYS A 3 -24.21 21.22 30.31
C LYS A 3 -22.95 21.37 29.43
N LYS A 4 -21.99 22.19 29.86
CA LYS A 4 -20.72 22.41 29.12
C LYS A 4 -19.84 21.16 29.17
N PHE A 5 -19.82 20.48 30.31
CA PHE A 5 -19.06 19.23 30.49
C PHE A 5 -19.64 18.09 29.66
N SER A 6 -20.97 18.01 29.55
CA SER A 6 -21.67 17.02 28.72
C SER A 6 -21.38 17.18 27.23
N ILE A 7 -21.23 18.42 26.74
CA ILE A 7 -20.89 18.70 25.34
C ILE A 7 -19.45 18.29 25.03
N ILE A 8 -18.52 18.55 25.95
CA ILE A 8 -17.12 18.16 25.80
C ILE A 8 -17.00 16.63 25.75
N ILE A 9 -17.70 15.91 26.64
CA ILE A 9 -17.73 14.44 26.65
C ILE A 9 -18.32 13.88 25.36
N LEU A 10 -19.39 14.49 24.84
CA LEU A 10 -20.02 14.05 23.60
C LEU A 10 -19.07 14.24 22.40
N LEU A 11 -18.37 15.38 22.32
CA LEU A 11 -17.38 15.65 21.27
C LEU A 11 -16.21 14.68 21.34
N THR A 12 -15.66 14.38 22.52
CA THR A 12 -14.60 13.37 22.65
C THR A 12 -15.10 11.97 22.32
N LEU A 13 -16.34 11.61 22.67
CA LEU A 13 -16.91 10.30 22.30
C LEU A 13 -17.03 10.15 20.78
N ILE A 14 -17.52 11.19 20.09
CA ILE A 14 -17.65 11.18 18.63
C ILE A 14 -16.28 10.97 17.99
N ILE A 15 -15.26 11.72 18.41
CA ILE A 15 -13.87 11.60 17.90
C ILE A 15 -13.27 10.20 18.21
N PHE A 16 -13.60 9.62 19.36
CA PHE A 16 -13.12 8.29 19.74
C PHE A 16 -13.80 7.18 18.94
N THR A 17 -15.11 7.26 18.72
CA THR A 17 -15.86 6.29 17.91
C THR A 17 -15.57 6.38 16.41
N SER A 18 -15.23 7.57 15.89
CA SER A 18 -14.77 7.72 14.50
C SER A 18 -13.41 7.08 14.23
N ASN A 19 -12.59 6.89 15.27
CA ASN A 19 -11.32 6.14 15.16
C ASN A 19 -11.50 4.62 15.29
N ALA A 20 -12.66 4.13 15.76
CA ALA A 20 -12.92 2.70 15.95
C ALA A 20 -13.25 1.95 14.64
N ASN A 21 -13.54 2.66 13.54
CA ASN A 21 -13.77 2.04 12.23
C ASN A 21 -12.49 1.92 11.38
N SER A 22 -11.36 2.49 11.81
CA SER A 22 -10.10 2.46 11.06
C SER A 22 -9.27 1.20 11.33
N THR A 23 -9.65 0.38 12.32
CA THR A 23 -8.93 -0.86 12.65
C THR A 23 -9.07 -1.97 11.61
N HIS A 24 -9.96 -1.82 10.63
CA HIS A 24 -10.06 -2.75 9.49
C HIS A 24 -9.13 -2.40 8.31
N ALA A 25 -8.53 -1.20 8.28
CA ALA A 25 -7.56 -0.83 7.23
C ALA A 25 -6.14 -1.35 7.52
N LEU A 26 -5.91 -1.91 8.70
CA LEU A 26 -4.61 -2.38 9.21
C LEU A 26 -4.69 -3.81 9.77
N SER A 27 -5.71 -4.58 9.41
CA SER A 27 -5.71 -6.02 9.71
C SER A 27 -4.65 -6.69 8.83
N PHE A 28 -3.45 -6.81 9.38
CA PHE A 28 -2.38 -7.65 8.84
C PHE A 28 -2.87 -9.10 8.87
N VAL A 29 -3.32 -9.61 7.72
CA VAL A 29 -3.49 -11.04 7.52
C VAL A 29 -2.08 -11.59 7.34
N PRO A 30 -1.59 -12.49 8.21
CA PRO A 30 -0.27 -13.08 8.00
C PRO A 30 -0.27 -13.80 6.64
N PRO A 31 0.79 -13.64 5.83
CA PRO A 31 0.83 -14.20 4.49
C PRO A 31 0.65 -15.72 4.58
N SER A 32 -0.28 -16.25 3.79
CA SER A 32 -0.25 -17.68 3.47
C SER A 32 1.09 -17.94 2.81
N THR A 33 1.90 -18.86 3.34
CA THR A 33 3.17 -19.26 2.73
C THR A 33 2.89 -19.93 1.38
N SER A 34 2.66 -19.10 0.37
CA SER A 34 2.59 -19.52 -1.01
C SER A 34 4.01 -19.58 -1.52
N ASP A 35 4.42 -20.74 -2.05
CA ASP A 35 5.73 -20.88 -2.66
C ASP A 35 5.86 -20.15 -4.00
N ASN A 36 4.76 -19.56 -4.48
CA ASN A 36 4.69 -18.81 -5.72
C ASN A 36 5.56 -17.54 -5.67
N GLN A 37 6.49 -17.43 -6.61
CA GLN A 37 7.45 -16.32 -6.68
C GLN A 37 6.78 -14.96 -6.90
N TYR A 38 5.66 -14.89 -7.62
CA TYR A 38 4.96 -13.63 -7.89
C TYR A 38 4.34 -13.05 -6.61
N ILE A 39 3.84 -13.92 -5.72
CA ILE A 39 3.31 -13.50 -4.41
C ILE A 39 4.45 -12.99 -3.53
N LYS A 40 5.58 -13.73 -3.47
CA LYS A 40 6.77 -13.29 -2.73
C LYS A 40 7.30 -11.95 -3.23
N ASP A 41 7.35 -11.75 -4.54
CA ASP A 41 7.79 -10.48 -5.13
C ASP A 41 6.81 -9.33 -4.80
N LEU A 42 5.49 -9.60 -4.77
CA LEU A 42 4.48 -8.62 -4.34
C LEU A 42 4.60 -8.26 -2.86
N GLU A 43 4.86 -9.24 -1.98
CA GLU A 43 5.08 -9.01 -0.55
C GLU A 43 6.28 -8.09 -0.32
N ILE A 44 7.39 -8.30 -1.03
CA ILE A 44 8.58 -7.44 -0.93
C ILE A 44 8.25 -5.99 -1.35
N ILE A 45 7.42 -5.80 -2.38
CA ILE A 45 6.97 -4.48 -2.81
C ILE A 45 6.08 -3.83 -1.74
N ASP A 46 5.11 -4.58 -1.20
CA ASP A 46 4.18 -4.10 -0.16
C ASP A 46 4.93 -3.65 1.10
N ASP A 47 5.85 -4.48 1.60
CA ASP A 47 6.68 -4.19 2.76
C ASP A 47 7.56 -2.95 2.54
N SER A 48 8.15 -2.83 1.35
CA SER A 48 8.99 -1.69 0.98
C SER A 48 8.16 -0.39 0.90
N MET A 49 6.95 -0.46 0.32
CA MET A 49 6.01 0.66 0.28
C MET A 49 5.56 1.08 1.68
N TYR A 50 5.19 0.11 2.53
CA TYR A 50 4.82 0.36 3.92
C TYR A 50 5.94 1.08 4.67
N LEU A 51 7.18 0.60 4.56
CA LEU A 51 8.33 1.21 5.23
C LEU A 51 8.59 2.62 4.71
N LEU A 52 8.49 2.86 3.41
CA LEU A 52 8.63 4.17 2.79
C LEU A 52 7.58 5.15 3.36
N ILE A 53 6.30 4.78 3.30
CA ILE A 53 5.18 5.61 3.79
C ILE A 53 5.37 5.92 5.27
N LYS A 54 5.68 4.90 6.09
CA LYS A 54 5.93 5.08 7.52
C LYS A 54 7.07 6.06 7.79
N THR A 55 8.17 5.95 7.04
CA THR A 55 9.32 6.85 7.16
C THR A 55 8.94 8.29 6.82
N ILE A 56 8.17 8.48 5.75
CA ILE A 56 7.68 9.81 5.33
C ILE A 56 6.76 10.41 6.40
N ILE A 57 5.82 9.63 6.95
CA ILE A 57 4.90 10.08 8.02
C ILE A 57 5.67 10.49 9.28
N MET A 58 6.71 9.74 9.64
CA MET A 58 7.55 10.07 10.79
C MET A 58 8.33 11.39 10.63
N GLY A 59 8.45 11.91 9.41
CA GLY A 59 9.02 13.24 9.12
C GLY A 59 10.52 13.38 9.34
N ASN A 60 11.19 12.39 9.93
CA ASN A 60 12.63 12.40 10.20
C ASN A 60 13.40 11.60 9.15
N TYR A 61 13.42 12.09 7.92
CA TYR A 61 14.07 11.45 6.80
C TYR A 61 14.96 12.41 6.02
N LYS A 62 15.94 11.85 5.29
CA LYS A 62 16.74 12.62 4.34
C LYS A 62 16.21 12.38 2.93
N ASP A 63 16.09 13.44 2.14
CA ASP A 63 15.56 13.37 0.78
C ASP A 63 16.34 12.37 -0.10
N ASN A 64 17.65 12.25 0.10
CA ASN A 64 18.47 11.29 -0.65
C ASN A 64 18.18 9.82 -0.30
N GLU A 65 17.79 9.52 0.95
CA GLU A 65 17.44 8.19 1.43
C GLU A 65 16.04 7.81 0.93
N ILE A 66 15.09 8.75 0.95
CA ILE A 66 13.75 8.59 0.38
C ILE A 66 13.81 8.37 -1.13
N ASN A 67 14.59 9.17 -1.86
CA ASN A 67 14.73 9.02 -3.31
C ASN A 67 15.35 7.67 -3.70
N LYS A 68 16.26 7.13 -2.90
CA LYS A 68 16.78 5.77 -3.10
C LYS A 68 15.71 4.70 -2.87
N SER A 69 14.90 4.87 -1.82
CA SER A 69 13.83 3.95 -1.49
C SER A 69 12.75 3.92 -2.58
N ILE A 70 12.36 5.10 -3.09
CA ILE A 70 11.42 5.21 -4.22
C ILE A 70 11.95 4.48 -5.45
N LYS A 71 13.21 4.75 -5.86
CA LYS A 71 13.82 4.09 -7.03
C LYS A 71 13.94 2.58 -6.86
N PHE A 72 14.23 2.13 -5.64
CA PHE A 72 14.28 0.70 -5.33
C PHE A 72 12.91 0.06 -5.57
N ILE A 73 11.83 0.66 -5.07
CA ILE A 73 10.46 0.15 -5.28
C ILE A 73 10.07 0.21 -6.75
N GLU A 74 10.37 1.30 -7.47
CA GLU A 74 10.13 1.40 -8.92
C GLU A 74 10.82 0.25 -9.68
N THR A 75 12.04 -0.11 -9.28
CA THR A 75 12.77 -1.24 -9.87
C THR A 75 12.10 -2.57 -9.58
N LEU A 76 11.65 -2.81 -8.35
CA LEU A 76 10.92 -4.03 -7.99
C LEU A 76 9.62 -4.17 -8.79
N ILE A 77 8.87 -3.07 -8.91
CA ILE A 77 7.63 -3.01 -9.68
C ILE A 77 7.91 -3.36 -11.15
N GLU A 78 8.93 -2.76 -11.76
CA GLU A 78 9.25 -3.01 -13.16
C GLU A 78 9.71 -4.45 -13.39
N ASP A 79 10.57 -4.98 -12.51
CA ASP A 79 11.04 -6.37 -12.59
C ASP A 79 9.88 -7.36 -12.50
N LEU A 80 8.97 -7.18 -11.54
CA LEU A 80 7.79 -8.04 -11.41
C LEU A 80 6.85 -7.92 -12.61
N ASN A 81 6.63 -6.71 -13.13
CA ASN A 81 5.81 -6.50 -14.33
C ASN A 81 6.39 -7.27 -15.54
N ILE A 82 7.71 -7.19 -15.73
CA ILE A 82 8.43 -7.93 -16.77
C ILE A 82 8.32 -9.44 -16.57
N LYS A 83 8.44 -9.94 -15.33
CA LYS A 83 8.27 -11.37 -15.03
C LYS A 83 6.86 -11.83 -15.34
N ALA A 84 5.84 -11.12 -14.84
CA ALA A 84 4.44 -11.47 -15.02
C ALA A 84 4.03 -11.46 -16.51
N SER A 85 4.50 -10.47 -17.30
CA SER A 85 4.19 -10.40 -18.74
C SER A 85 4.70 -11.59 -19.57
N LYS A 86 5.60 -12.41 -19.01
CA LYS A 86 6.13 -13.63 -19.65
C LYS A 86 5.33 -14.89 -19.32
N LEU A 87 4.32 -14.80 -18.45
CA LEU A 87 3.43 -15.92 -18.17
C LEU A 87 2.68 -16.36 -19.44
N PRO A 88 2.37 -17.67 -19.58
CA PRO A 88 1.64 -18.17 -20.73
C PRO A 88 0.21 -17.64 -20.75
N GLN A 89 -0.43 -17.64 -21.93
CA GLN A 89 -1.80 -17.13 -22.11
C GLN A 89 -2.84 -17.81 -21.20
N LYS A 90 -2.61 -19.07 -20.78
CA LYS A 90 -3.46 -19.77 -19.81
C LYS A 90 -3.55 -19.04 -18.46
N ASP A 91 -2.52 -18.27 -18.10
CA ASP A 91 -2.37 -17.57 -16.83
C ASP A 91 -2.67 -16.06 -16.97
N ASN A 92 -3.36 -15.64 -18.04
CA ASN A 92 -3.63 -14.23 -18.33
C ASN A 92 -4.37 -13.49 -17.20
N ALA A 93 -5.22 -14.19 -16.43
CA ALA A 93 -5.88 -13.60 -15.27
C ALA A 93 -4.87 -13.17 -14.19
N ALA A 94 -3.83 -13.97 -13.95
CA ALA A 94 -2.76 -13.62 -13.03
C ALA A 94 -1.90 -12.47 -13.55
N VAL A 95 -1.62 -12.42 -14.85
CA VAL A 95 -0.92 -11.29 -15.48
C VAL A 95 -1.67 -9.98 -15.21
N LEU A 96 -2.97 -9.97 -15.51
CA LEU A 96 -3.82 -8.79 -15.29
C LEU A 96 -3.95 -8.42 -13.82
N ALA A 97 -4.01 -9.40 -12.93
CA ALA A 97 -4.05 -9.18 -11.49
C ALA A 97 -2.76 -8.50 -10.99
N VAL A 98 -1.59 -9.05 -11.34
CA VAL A 98 -0.29 -8.47 -10.98
C VAL A 98 -0.15 -7.06 -11.56
N GLU A 99 -0.44 -6.86 -12.85
CA GLU A 99 -0.35 -5.54 -13.48
C GLU A 99 -1.25 -4.50 -12.79
N SER A 100 -2.47 -4.88 -12.43
CA SER A 100 -3.41 -4.01 -11.72
C SER A 100 -2.89 -3.60 -10.34
N ILE A 101 -2.37 -4.54 -9.56
CA ILE A 101 -1.79 -4.28 -8.23
C ILE A 101 -0.57 -3.35 -8.37
N LEU A 102 0.33 -3.66 -9.31
CA LEU A 102 1.53 -2.87 -9.57
C LEU A 102 1.19 -1.43 -9.97
N ASN A 103 0.14 -1.23 -10.76
CA ASN A 103 -0.33 0.10 -11.14
C ASN A 103 -0.83 0.91 -9.93
N PHE A 104 -1.49 0.29 -8.94
CA PHE A 104 -1.84 0.99 -7.71
C PHE A 104 -0.59 1.43 -6.93
N TYR A 105 0.43 0.57 -6.80
CA TYR A 105 1.68 0.97 -6.16
C TYR A 105 2.36 2.14 -6.90
N LYS A 106 2.41 2.11 -8.23
CA LYS A 106 2.95 3.22 -9.05
C LYS A 106 2.20 4.53 -8.77
N VAL A 107 0.87 4.51 -8.73
CA VAL A 107 0.08 5.72 -8.46
C VAL A 107 0.31 6.22 -7.03
N SER A 108 0.43 5.34 -6.04
CA SER A 108 0.79 5.72 -4.67
C SER A 108 2.16 6.39 -4.61
N LEU A 109 3.17 5.86 -5.30
CA LEU A 109 4.51 6.49 -5.40
C LEU A 109 4.45 7.89 -6.03
N ILE A 110 3.68 8.08 -7.11
CA ILE A 110 3.50 9.40 -7.75
C ILE A 110 2.92 10.41 -6.76
N ARG A 111 1.94 9.99 -5.94
CA ARG A 111 1.35 10.83 -4.89
C ARG A 111 2.33 11.13 -3.76
N LEU A 112 3.15 10.17 -3.34
CA LEU A 112 4.23 10.41 -2.39
C LEU A 112 5.25 11.41 -2.92
N GLN A 113 5.68 11.26 -4.18
CA GLN A 113 6.58 12.22 -4.82
C GLN A 113 5.96 13.63 -4.85
N SER A 114 4.69 13.73 -5.22
CA SER A 114 3.95 15.00 -5.20
C SER A 114 3.91 15.63 -3.80
N TYR A 115 3.69 14.84 -2.75
CA TYR A 115 3.79 15.31 -1.36
C TYR A 115 5.21 15.77 -1.01
N LEU A 116 6.25 15.03 -1.40
CA LEU A 116 7.63 15.39 -1.09
C LEU A 116 8.02 16.75 -1.69
N GLU A 117 7.50 17.07 -2.88
CA GLU A 117 7.73 18.33 -3.59
C GLU A 117 6.89 19.48 -3.04
N THR A 118 5.60 19.25 -2.82
CA THR A 118 4.64 20.33 -2.50
C THR A 118 4.39 20.52 -1.00
N LYS A 119 4.67 19.48 -0.20
CA LYS A 119 4.26 19.34 1.20
C LYS A 119 2.74 19.41 1.40
N ASP A 120 1.96 19.17 0.35
CA ASP A 120 0.50 19.15 0.42
C ASP A 120 0.01 17.84 1.07
N PRO A 121 -0.59 17.90 2.28
CA PRO A 121 -1.02 16.72 3.01
C PRO A 121 -2.09 15.89 2.28
N ASP A 122 -2.85 16.47 1.35
CA ASP A 122 -3.84 15.72 0.56
C ASP A 122 -3.14 14.69 -0.34
N ASN A 123 -1.98 15.03 -0.91
CA ASN A 123 -1.17 14.08 -1.68
C ASN A 123 -0.64 12.93 -0.82
N LEU A 124 -0.31 13.18 0.46
CA LEU A 124 0.12 12.13 1.37
C LEU A 124 -1.06 11.22 1.74
N MET A 125 -2.23 11.79 2.01
CA MET A 125 -3.44 11.02 2.31
C MET A 125 -3.86 10.14 1.11
N ASP A 126 -3.85 10.70 -0.09
CA ASP A 126 -4.12 9.98 -1.33
C ASP A 126 -3.13 8.82 -1.52
N ALA A 127 -1.84 9.05 -1.31
CA ALA A 127 -0.83 8.01 -1.39
C ALA A 127 -1.11 6.83 -0.45
N ILE A 128 -1.47 7.12 0.81
CA ILE A 128 -1.79 6.12 1.83
C ILE A 128 -3.05 5.33 1.44
N ASN A 129 -4.10 6.01 0.99
CA ASN A 129 -5.34 5.37 0.57
C ASN A 129 -5.11 4.43 -0.62
N ILE A 130 -4.36 4.88 -1.62
CA ILE A 130 -4.06 4.09 -2.82
C ILE A 130 -3.15 2.90 -2.47
N PHE A 131 -2.18 3.09 -1.57
CA PHE A 131 -1.36 2.00 -1.05
C PHE A 131 -2.22 0.95 -0.32
N SER A 132 -3.15 1.38 0.54
CA SER A 132 -4.05 0.46 1.25
C SER A 132 -4.90 -0.36 0.28
N LEU A 133 -5.38 0.26 -0.81
CA LEU A 133 -6.08 -0.44 -1.90
C LEU A 133 -5.16 -1.45 -2.61
N ALA A 134 -3.91 -1.10 -2.87
CA ALA A 134 -2.92 -2.00 -3.47
C ALA A 134 -2.67 -3.23 -2.58
N SER A 135 -2.37 -3.02 -1.30
CA SER A 135 -2.10 -4.07 -0.32
C SER A 135 -3.32 -5.00 -0.14
N SER A 136 -4.53 -4.44 -0.03
CA SER A 136 -5.75 -5.24 0.02
C SER A 136 -5.98 -6.03 -1.27
N SER A 137 -5.71 -5.45 -2.44
CA SER A 137 -5.86 -6.13 -3.73
C SER A 137 -4.85 -7.26 -3.89
N SER A 138 -3.61 -7.05 -3.42
CA SER A 138 -2.56 -8.08 -3.38
C SER A 138 -3.02 -9.31 -2.60
N ASN A 139 -3.62 -9.09 -1.42
CA ASN A 139 -4.17 -10.18 -0.61
C ASN A 139 -5.36 -10.86 -1.29
N ASN A 140 -6.29 -10.09 -1.84
CA ASN A 140 -7.52 -10.64 -2.43
C ASN A 140 -7.27 -11.41 -3.73
N LEU A 141 -6.25 -11.03 -4.50
CA LEU A 141 -5.91 -11.69 -5.78
C LEU A 141 -4.81 -12.73 -5.63
N SER A 142 -4.32 -12.97 -4.41
CA SER A 142 -3.27 -13.95 -4.13
C SER A 142 -3.63 -15.36 -4.59
N GLU A 143 -4.90 -15.78 -4.52
CA GLU A 143 -5.34 -17.09 -5.01
C GLU A 143 -5.15 -17.21 -6.54
N ILE A 144 -5.65 -16.23 -7.29
CA ILE A 144 -5.53 -16.17 -8.76
C ILE A 144 -4.06 -16.14 -9.19
N ILE A 145 -3.22 -15.43 -8.45
CA ILE A 145 -1.78 -15.33 -8.73
C ILE A 145 -1.05 -16.62 -8.33
N GLY A 146 -1.45 -17.23 -7.22
CA GLY A 146 -0.83 -18.42 -6.64
C GLY A 146 -0.95 -19.65 -7.54
N GLU A 147 -2.03 -19.75 -8.30
CA GLU A 147 -2.27 -20.82 -9.28
C GLU A 147 -1.39 -20.71 -10.54
N ALA A 148 -0.91 -19.51 -10.87
CA ALA A 148 -0.15 -19.24 -12.08
C ALA A 148 1.32 -19.68 -11.99
N GLY A 149 1.93 -20.00 -13.13
CA GLY A 149 3.33 -20.43 -13.19
C GLY A 149 3.60 -21.86 -12.71
N ASN A 150 2.53 -22.62 -12.42
CA ASN A 150 2.56 -24.07 -12.20
C ASN A 150 2.36 -24.86 -13.51
#